data_AF-A0A2A4R2L5-F1
#
_entry.id   AF-A0A2A4R2L5-F1
#
_cell.length_a   1.000
_cell.length_b   1.000
_cell.length_c   1.000
_cell.angle_alpha   90.00
_cell.angle_beta   90.00
_cell.angle_gamma   90.00
#
_symmetry.space_group_name_H-M   'P 1'
#
loop_
_entity.id
_entity.type
_entity.pdbx_description
1 polymer ?
#
loop_
_entity_poly.entity_id
_entity_poly.type
_entity_poly.pdbx_seq_one_letter_code
_entity_poly.pdbx_strand_id
1 'polypeptide(L)'
;MMVMVLTDFQHCNAEARDHCSTKGSDPMRIKLDDIRKAEITRALMAYSSSEFDEDISEFRAEALVEFLLRQIGPSQYNQGIADAHGYLAEKLADLDVEFHEPEER
;
A
#
# COMPACT_ATOMS: atom_id res chain seq x y z
N MET A 1 12.15 3.28 35.60
CA MET A 1 12.52 1.86 35.61
C MET A 1 11.22 1.07 35.42
N MET A 2 10.88 0.78 34.17
CA MET A 2 9.66 0.04 33.81
C MET A 2 10.09 -1.39 33.48
N VAL A 3 9.62 -2.33 34.29
CA VAL A 3 10.07 -3.72 34.35
C VAL A 3 9.46 -4.50 33.18
N MET A 4 10.31 -5.09 32.35
CA MET A 4 9.98 -6.21 31.46
C MET A 4 9.43 -7.37 32.28
N VAL A 5 8.21 -7.82 31.99
CA VAL A 5 7.76 -9.15 32.42
C VAL A 5 7.60 -10.00 31.16
N LEU A 6 8.61 -10.85 30.97
CA LEU A 6 8.63 -11.99 30.07
C LEU A 6 8.04 -13.18 30.82
N THR A 7 6.85 -13.65 30.42
CA THR A 7 6.22 -14.94 30.77
C THR A 7 5.07 -15.11 29.75
N ASP A 8 4.90 -16.15 28.94
CA ASP A 8 5.32 -17.53 29.10
C ASP A 8 5.52 -18.27 27.77
N PHE A 9 6.47 -19.19 27.87
CA PHE A 9 6.85 -20.25 26.95
C PHE A 9 5.80 -21.37 27.06
N GLN A 10 4.89 -21.52 26.10
CA GLN A 10 4.10 -22.74 25.95
C GLN A 10 4.28 -23.33 24.55
N HIS A 11 4.97 -24.48 24.56
CA HIS A 11 4.91 -25.51 23.54
C HIS A 11 3.46 -25.77 23.11
N CYS A 12 3.20 -25.73 21.81
CA CYS A 12 2.04 -26.40 21.24
C CYS A 12 2.54 -27.44 20.24
N ASN A 13 2.42 -28.72 20.61
CA ASN A 13 2.75 -29.87 19.80
C ASN A 13 1.62 -30.15 18.79
N ALA A 14 2.00 -30.62 17.61
CA ALA A 14 1.15 -30.86 16.45
C ALA A 14 0.06 -31.93 16.69
N GLU A 15 -1.11 -31.79 16.06
CA GLU A 15 -1.57 -32.69 14.97
C GLU A 15 -3.02 -32.41 14.49
N ALA A 16 -3.11 -32.12 13.19
CA ALA A 16 -4.17 -32.44 12.23
C ALA A 16 -5.65 -32.06 12.51
N ARG A 17 -6.09 -30.97 11.85
CA ARG A 17 -7.17 -30.94 10.84
C ARG A 17 -7.56 -29.50 10.58
N ASP A 18 -7.25 -29.00 9.39
CA ASP A 18 -8.23 -28.54 8.40
C ASP A 18 -7.52 -27.67 7.37
N HIS A 19 -7.96 -27.78 6.12
CA HIS A 19 -7.50 -26.98 4.99
C HIS A 19 -7.89 -25.51 5.18
N CYS A 20 -7.17 -24.79 6.03
CA CYS A 20 -7.19 -23.32 6.02
C CYS A 20 -6.00 -22.87 5.18
N SER A 21 -6.24 -22.69 3.88
CA SER A 21 -5.36 -21.89 3.04
C SER A 21 -5.15 -20.57 3.75
N THR A 22 -3.93 -20.35 4.24
CA THR A 22 -3.48 -19.07 4.77
C THR A 22 -3.52 -18.06 3.63
N LYS A 23 -4.68 -17.44 3.38
CA LYS A 23 -4.73 -16.15 2.70
C LYS A 23 -4.09 -15.17 3.68
N GLY A 24 -2.77 -15.10 3.63
CA GLY A 24 -1.97 -14.12 4.32
C GLY A 24 -2.60 -12.76 4.09
N SER A 25 -2.83 -12.06 5.20
CA SER A 25 -3.24 -10.67 5.28
C SER A 25 -2.60 -9.85 4.16
N ASP A 26 -3.38 -9.41 3.18
CA ASP A 26 -2.90 -8.42 2.22
C ASP A 26 -2.95 -7.06 2.94
N PRO A 27 -1.80 -6.47 3.34
CA PRO A 27 -1.79 -5.25 4.15
C PRO A 27 -2.22 -4.02 3.34
N MET A 28 -2.44 -4.17 2.03
CA MET A 28 -2.68 -3.07 1.11
C MET A 28 -4.14 -3.06 0.64
N ARG A 29 -4.86 -1.98 0.95
CA ARG A 29 -6.27 -1.79 0.55
C ARG A 29 -6.41 -1.42 -0.93
N ILE A 30 -5.38 -0.79 -1.51
CA ILE A 30 -5.34 -0.49 -2.95
C ILE A 30 -4.86 -1.71 -3.71
N LYS A 31 -5.64 -2.10 -4.71
CA LYS A 31 -5.28 -3.14 -5.67
C LYS A 31 -5.21 -2.52 -7.05
N LEU A 32 -4.19 -2.91 -7.81
CA LEU A 32 -4.12 -2.60 -9.23
C LEU A 32 -5.11 -3.51 -9.97
N ASP A 33 -5.89 -2.95 -10.89
CA ASP A 33 -6.78 -3.74 -11.73
C ASP A 33 -6.00 -4.56 -12.77
N ASP A 34 -6.58 -5.65 -13.24
CA ASP A 34 -5.89 -6.61 -14.11
C ASP A 34 -5.51 -5.99 -15.47
N ILE A 35 -6.33 -5.09 -16.00
CA ILE A 35 -6.06 -4.40 -17.27
C ILE A 35 -4.82 -3.52 -17.11
N ARG A 36 -4.79 -2.70 -16.07
CA ARG A 36 -3.69 -1.79 -15.80
C ARG A 36 -2.43 -2.50 -15.39
N LYS A 37 -2.54 -3.64 -14.69
CA LYS A 37 -1.40 -4.53 -14.44
C LYS A 37 -0.80 -5.03 -15.76
N ALA A 38 -1.62 -5.53 -16.68
CA ALA A 38 -1.15 -5.98 -17.98
C ALA A 38 -0.51 -4.85 -18.81
N GLU A 39 -1.06 -3.63 -18.76
CA GLU A 39 -0.47 -2.46 -19.42
C GLU A 39 0.93 -2.14 -18.86
N ILE A 40 1.07 -2.10 -17.54
CA ILE A 40 2.35 -1.81 -16.88
C ILE A 40 3.36 -2.95 -17.16
N THR A 41 2.93 -4.20 -17.12
CA THR A 41 3.78 -5.36 -17.47
C THR A 41 4.34 -5.22 -18.87
N ARG A 42 3.51 -4.87 -19.87
CA ARG A 42 3.97 -4.65 -21.25
C ARG A 42 4.93 -3.46 -21.36
N ALA A 43 4.63 -2.37 -20.67
CA ALA A 43 5.50 -1.20 -20.65
C ALA A 43 6.88 -1.53 -20.04
N LEU A 44 6.90 -2.33 -18.97
CA LEU A 44 8.12 -2.79 -18.32
C LEU A 44 8.94 -3.71 -19.22
N MET A 45 8.31 -4.64 -19.94
CA MET A 45 8.99 -5.49 -20.93
C MET A 45 9.64 -4.64 -22.03
N ALA A 46 8.90 -3.67 -22.58
CA ALA A 46 9.40 -2.78 -23.62
C ALA A 46 10.57 -1.91 -23.13
N TYR A 47 10.46 -1.36 -21.92
CA TYR A 47 11.52 -0.59 -21.28
C TYR A 47 12.77 -1.43 -21.01
N SER A 48 12.59 -2.69 -20.59
CA SER A 48 13.71 -3.60 -20.35
C SER A 48 14.49 -3.91 -21.63
N SER A 49 13.76 -4.18 -22.71
CA SER A 49 14.36 -4.44 -24.03
C SER A 49 15.06 -3.19 -24.58
N SER A 50 14.46 -1.99 -24.42
CA SER A 50 15.04 -0.75 -24.97
C SER A 50 16.24 -0.22 -24.17
N GLU A 51 16.19 -0.25 -22.84
CA GLU A 51 17.22 0.37 -22.00
C GLU A 51 18.32 -0.59 -21.58
N PHE A 52 18.00 -1.88 -21.45
CA PHE A 52 18.94 -2.88 -20.93
C PHE A 52 19.31 -3.97 -21.96
N ASP A 53 18.74 -3.94 -23.17
CA ASP A 53 18.92 -4.97 -24.20
C ASP A 53 18.60 -6.38 -23.67
N GLU A 54 17.68 -6.45 -22.68
CA GLU A 54 17.24 -7.68 -22.03
C GLU A 54 15.74 -7.89 -22.26
N ASP A 55 15.41 -8.95 -22.99
CA ASP A 55 14.04 -9.42 -23.14
C ASP A 55 13.62 -10.25 -21.93
N ILE A 56 12.70 -9.70 -21.14
CA ILE A 56 12.10 -10.39 -20.00
C ILE A 56 10.74 -11.01 -20.40
N SER A 57 10.45 -12.20 -19.89
CA SER A 57 9.15 -12.83 -20.09
C SER A 57 8.04 -12.08 -19.35
N GLU A 58 6.81 -12.19 -19.85
CA GLU A 58 5.61 -11.59 -19.22
C GLU A 58 5.47 -12.01 -17.75
N PHE A 59 5.67 -13.31 -17.45
CA PHE A 59 5.64 -13.81 -16.07
C PHE A 59 6.67 -13.15 -15.15
N ARG A 60 7.91 -12.93 -15.65
CA ARG A 60 8.95 -12.26 -14.87
C ARG A 60 8.62 -10.79 -14.67
N ALA A 61 8.12 -10.12 -15.71
CA ALA A 61 7.69 -8.73 -15.64
C ALA A 61 6.54 -8.54 -14.63
N GLU A 62 5.53 -9.41 -14.65
CA GLU A 62 4.43 -9.37 -13.67
C GLU A 62 4.93 -9.51 -12.23
N ALA A 63 5.84 -10.46 -11.97
CA ALA A 63 6.43 -10.65 -10.65
C ALA A 63 7.20 -9.41 -10.18
N LEU A 64 7.89 -8.72 -11.09
CA LEU A 64 8.57 -7.47 -10.78
C LEU A 64 7.59 -6.34 -10.47
N VAL A 65 6.51 -6.21 -11.24
CA VAL A 65 5.42 -5.25 -10.95
C VAL A 65 4.82 -5.50 -9.57
N GLU A 66 4.51 -6.75 -9.22
CA GLU A 66 3.99 -7.11 -7.89
C GLU A 66 4.98 -6.83 -6.76
N PHE A 67 6.27 -7.05 -7.00
CA PHE A 67 7.31 -6.70 -6.05
C PHE A 67 7.35 -5.19 -5.82
N LEU A 68 7.41 -4.40 -6.89
CA LEU A 68 7.46 -2.94 -6.81
C LEU A 68 6.22 -2.38 -6.11
N LEU A 69 5.02 -2.83 -6.46
CA LEU A 69 3.77 -2.41 -5.82
C LEU A 69 3.78 -2.67 -4.31
N ARG A 70 4.30 -3.81 -3.86
CA ARG A 70 4.42 -4.11 -2.42
C ARG A 70 5.41 -3.21 -1.71
N GLN A 71 6.49 -2.78 -2.37
CA GLN A 71 7.50 -1.92 -1.76
C GLN A 71 7.08 -0.44 -1.76
N ILE A 72 6.55 0.07 -2.87
CA ILE A 72 6.27 1.50 -3.04
C ILE A 72 4.83 1.87 -2.72
N GLY A 73 3.88 0.95 -2.94
CA GLY A 73 2.44 1.21 -2.91
C GLY A 73 1.94 1.83 -1.60
N PRO A 74 2.26 1.26 -0.42
CA PRO A 74 1.79 1.80 0.86
C PRO A 74 2.29 3.23 1.13
N SER A 75 3.56 3.50 0.83
CA SER A 75 4.15 4.83 1.06
C SER A 75 3.48 5.90 0.18
N GLN A 76 3.31 5.62 -1.11
CA GLN A 76 2.71 6.57 -2.04
C GLN A 76 1.22 6.76 -1.82
N TYR A 77 0.51 5.68 -1.45
CA TYR A 77 -0.90 5.80 -1.07
C TYR A 77 -1.08 6.70 0.15
N ASN A 78 -0.31 6.46 1.22
CA ASN A 78 -0.41 7.27 2.44
C ASN A 78 -0.06 8.74 2.18
N GLN A 79 0.95 9.00 1.35
CA GLN A 79 1.28 10.36 0.93
C GLN A 79 0.10 11.01 0.20
N GLY A 80 -0.51 10.31 -0.77
CA GLY A 80 -1.68 10.84 -1.50
C GLY A 80 -2.87 11.15 -0.59
N ILE A 81 -3.11 10.33 0.44
CA ILE A 81 -4.14 10.62 1.45
C ILE A 81 -3.78 11.85 2.29
N ALA A 82 -2.53 11.99 2.69
CA ALA A 82 -2.06 13.15 3.45
C ALA A 82 -2.19 14.45 2.64
N ASP A 83 -1.82 14.40 1.34
CA ASP A 83 -1.92 15.54 0.43
C ASP A 83 -3.38 15.97 0.24
N ALA A 84 -4.29 15.01 0.00
CA ALA A 84 -5.72 15.27 -0.14
C ALA A 84 -6.32 15.86 1.15
N HIS A 85 -5.92 15.33 2.30
CA HIS A 85 -6.36 15.85 3.60
C HIS A 85 -5.85 17.28 3.83
N GLY A 86 -4.59 17.56 3.51
CA GLY A 86 -4.02 18.92 3.62
C GLY A 86 -4.76 19.93 2.75
N TYR A 87 -5.04 19.58 1.49
CA TYR A 87 -5.81 20.44 0.59
C TYR A 87 -7.21 20.76 1.13
N LEU A 88 -7.93 19.75 1.63
CA LEU A 88 -9.26 19.96 2.18
C LEU A 88 -9.24 20.77 3.48
N ALA A 89 -8.26 20.51 4.35
CA ALA A 89 -8.10 21.25 5.59
C ALA A 89 -7.86 22.75 5.34
N GLU A 90 -7.06 23.10 4.33
CA GLU A 90 -6.87 24.48 3.90
C GLU A 90 -8.21 25.12 3.48
N LYS A 91 -8.98 24.44 2.61
CA LYS A 91 -10.26 24.97 2.12
C LYS A 91 -11.32 25.12 3.22
N LEU A 92 -11.30 24.22 4.21
CA LEU A 92 -12.18 24.34 5.38
C LEU A 92 -11.77 25.52 6.27
N ALA A 93 -10.48 25.72 6.50
CA ALA A 93 -9.99 26.88 7.25
C ALA A 93 -10.33 28.21 6.56
N ASP A 94 -10.23 28.26 5.22
CA ASP A 94 -10.66 29.42 4.44
C ASP A 94 -12.14 29.75 4.69
N LEU A 95 -13.00 28.71 4.71
CA LEU A 95 -14.43 28.85 4.96
C LEU A 95 -14.74 29.37 6.37
N ASP A 96 -14.04 28.85 7.38
CA ASP A 96 -14.20 29.27 8.78
C ASP A 96 -13.86 30.75 8.98
N VAL A 97 -12.96 31.32 8.17
CA VAL A 97 -12.61 32.74 8.20
C VAL A 97 -13.62 33.59 7.42
N GLU A 98 -14.01 33.16 6.22
CA GLU A 98 -14.89 33.93 5.34
C GLU A 98 -16.31 34.10 5.91
N PHE A 99 -16.82 33.08 6.60
CA PHE A 99 -18.21 33.05 7.10
C PHE A 99 -18.32 33.23 8.62
N HIS A 100 -17.31 33.83 9.25
CA HIS A 100 -17.31 34.06 10.70
C HIS A 100 -18.16 35.27 11.11
N GLU A 101 -19.21 35.04 11.88
CA GLU A 101 -19.98 36.10 12.54
C GLU A 101 -19.50 36.30 13.98
N PRO A 102 -19.12 37.53 14.39
CA PRO A 102 -18.70 37.79 15.76
C PRO A 102 -19.88 37.76 16.73
N GLU A 103 -19.75 37.01 17.82
CA GLU A 103 -20.73 37.00 18.92
C GLU A 103 -20.59 38.27 19.77
N GLU A 104 -21.67 39.05 19.93
CA GLU A 104 -21.72 40.16 20.87
C GLU A 104 -21.72 39.64 22.32
N ARG A 105 -20.69 39.99 23.10
CA ARG A 105 -20.61 39.71 24.55
C ARG A 105 -21.27 40.79 25.40
#